data_AF-A0A2N3RIY2-F1
#
_entry.id   AF-A0A2N3RIY2-F1
#
_cell.length_a   1.000
_cell.length_b   1.000
_cell.length_c   1.000
_cell.angle_alpha   90.00
_cell.angle_beta   90.00
_cell.angle_gamma   90.00
#
_symmetry.space_group_name_H-M   'P 1'
#
loop_
_entity.id
_entity.type
_entity.pdbx_description
1 polymer ?
#
loop_
_entity_poly.entity_id
_entity_poly.type
_entity_poly.pdbx_seq_one_letter_code
_entity_poly.pdbx_strand_id
1 'polypeptide(L)'
;MQYSDNHEAKSGDLIQIDTLYRGKVTACMDTADYLPGQETWSYLGEGIMVDTDFCGLVHYTQESALAEDLVLLQRSASAPQGS
;
A
#
# COMPACT_ATOMS: atom_id res chain seq x y z
N MET A 1 -3.83 -0.88 -8.37
CA MET A 1 -3.40 0.35 -7.70
C MET A 1 -1.99 0.69 -8.14
N GLN A 2 -1.74 1.91 -8.61
CA GLN A 2 -0.41 2.40 -8.98
C GLN A 2 -0.07 3.69 -8.23
N TYR A 3 1.18 3.79 -7.79
CA TYR A 3 1.75 5.00 -7.20
C TYR A 3 2.06 6.06 -8.26
N SER A 4 2.32 7.30 -7.85
CA SER A 4 2.66 8.42 -8.75
C SER A 4 3.97 8.19 -9.52
N ASP A 5 4.84 7.30 -9.04
CA ASP A 5 6.07 6.89 -9.71
C ASP A 5 5.90 5.69 -10.67
N ASN A 6 4.65 5.31 -10.96
CA ASN A 6 4.24 4.20 -11.83
C ASN A 6 4.59 2.79 -11.32
N HIS A 7 4.98 2.64 -10.06
CA HIS A 7 5.07 1.31 -9.46
C HIS A 7 3.70 0.80 -9.03
N GLU A 8 3.43 -0.48 -9.30
CA GLU A 8 2.27 -1.17 -8.75
C GLU A 8 2.43 -1.39 -7.24
N ALA A 9 1.36 -1.12 -6.49
CA ALA A 9 1.34 -1.29 -5.05
C ALA A 9 1.27 -2.77 -4.65
N LYS A 10 2.08 -3.17 -3.65
CA LYS A 10 2.03 -4.51 -3.04
C LYS A 10 2.00 -4.42 -1.53
N SER A 11 1.45 -5.45 -0.90
CA SER A 11 1.47 -5.58 0.54
C SER A 11 2.93 -5.63 1.04
N GLY A 12 3.20 -4.90 2.12
CA GLY A 12 4.53 -4.75 2.71
C GLY A 12 5.39 -3.62 2.14
N ASP A 13 4.97 -2.93 1.07
CA ASP A 13 5.68 -1.75 0.56
C ASP A 13 5.78 -0.66 1.63
N LEU A 14 6.96 -0.05 1.72
CA LEU A 14 7.15 1.22 2.42
C LEU A 14 7.02 2.34 1.39
N ILE A 15 6.10 3.27 1.64
CA ILE A 15 5.79 4.39 0.76
C ILE A 15 6.01 5.73 1.47
N GLN A 16 6.24 6.77 0.67
CA GLN A 16 6.19 8.15 1.10
C GLN A 16 4.83 8.74 0.68
N ILE A 17 4.31 9.65 1.50
CA ILE A 17 3.03 10.34 1.32
C ILE A 17 3.30 11.84 1.45
N ASP A 18 2.93 12.61 0.43
CA ASP A 18 3.08 14.08 0.34
C ASP A 18 4.46 14.59 0.79
N THR A 19 5.53 13.88 0.40
CA THR A 19 6.94 14.17 0.74
C THR A 19 7.33 14.16 2.23
N LEU A 20 6.37 14.05 3.13
CA LEU A 20 6.55 14.27 4.56
C LEU A 20 6.36 12.99 5.37
N TYR A 21 5.28 12.26 5.08
CA TYR A 21 4.87 11.11 5.87
C TYR A 21 5.29 9.80 5.23
N ARG A 22 5.27 8.73 6.02
CA ARG A 22 5.53 7.38 5.54
C ARG A 22 4.42 6.45 6.00
N GLY A 23 4.25 5.40 5.21
CA GLY A 23 3.31 4.35 5.55
C GLY A 23 3.74 3.01 5.00
N LYS A 24 3.28 1.94 5.64
CA LYS A 24 3.45 0.59 5.16
C LYS A 24 2.13 0.09 4.59
N VAL A 25 2.15 -0.39 3.35
CA VAL A 25 0.96 -1.02 2.76
C VAL A 25 0.69 -2.33 3.50
N THR A 26 -0.52 -2.46 4.05
CA THR A 26 -0.96 -3.66 4.78
C THR A 26 -1.85 -4.54 3.92
N ALA A 27 -2.56 -3.96 2.95
CA ALA A 27 -3.41 -4.66 1.99
C ALA A 27 -3.51 -3.91 0.66
N CYS A 28 -3.67 -4.64 -0.43
CA CYS A 28 -4.03 -4.16 -1.76
C CYS A 28 -5.25 -4.95 -2.25
N MET A 29 -6.40 -4.30 -2.28
CA MET A 29 -7.67 -4.93 -2.63
C MET A 29 -7.77 -5.19 -4.14
N ASP A 30 -7.16 -4.33 -4.97
CA ASP A 30 -7.16 -4.48 -6.44
C ASP A 30 -6.52 -5.79 -6.93
N THR A 31 -5.49 -6.26 -6.23
CA THR A 31 -4.73 -7.47 -6.59
C THR A 31 -4.97 -8.63 -5.62
N ALA A 32 -5.83 -8.44 -4.63
CA ALA A 32 -6.05 -9.37 -3.52
C ALA A 32 -4.74 -9.78 -2.80
N ASP A 33 -3.81 -8.84 -2.63
CA ASP A 33 -2.52 -9.02 -1.94
C ASP A 33 -2.59 -8.42 -0.53
N TYR A 34 -2.54 -9.27 0.50
CA TYR A 34 -2.74 -8.89 1.90
C TYR A 34 -1.56 -9.38 2.76
N LEU A 35 -1.13 -8.55 3.73
CA LEU A 35 -0.33 -9.08 4.83
C LEU A 35 -1.19 -10.03 5.69
N PRO A 36 -0.58 -11.01 6.40
CA PRO A 36 -1.32 -11.93 7.25
C PRO A 36 -2.24 -11.22 8.25
N GLY A 37 -3.53 -11.54 8.24
CA GLY A 37 -4.54 -10.96 9.12
C GLY A 37 -5.14 -9.64 8.63
N GLN A 38 -4.78 -9.18 7.43
CA GLN A 38 -5.30 -7.95 6.80
C GLN A 38 -6.35 -8.23 5.72
N GLU A 39 -6.76 -9.50 5.54
CA GLU A 39 -7.76 -9.93 4.56
C GLU A 39 -9.16 -9.37 4.86
N THR A 40 -9.38 -8.92 6.11
CA THR A 40 -10.64 -8.28 6.54
C THR A 40 -10.94 -7.00 5.76
N TRP A 41 -9.97 -6.38 5.09
CA TRP A 41 -10.18 -5.15 4.30
C TRP A 41 -10.73 -5.42 2.90
N SER A 42 -10.84 -6.70 2.49
CA SER A 42 -11.35 -7.10 1.18
C SER A 42 -12.74 -6.54 0.83
N TYR A 43 -13.58 -6.22 1.82
CA TYR A 43 -14.91 -5.63 1.58
C TYR A 43 -14.85 -4.23 0.95
N LEU A 44 -13.71 -3.53 1.04
CA LEU A 44 -13.52 -2.21 0.43
C LEU A 44 -13.43 -2.28 -1.11
N GLY A 45 -13.11 -3.45 -1.67
CA GLY A 45 -13.18 -3.73 -3.11
C GLY A 45 -12.03 -3.16 -3.95
N GLU A 46 -11.48 -2.00 -3.61
CA GLU A 46 -10.40 -1.36 -4.37
C GLU A 46 -9.39 -0.60 -3.50
N GLY A 47 -8.23 -0.30 -4.08
CA GLY A 47 -7.18 0.52 -3.48
C GLY A 47 -6.29 -0.23 -2.50
N ILE A 48 -5.67 0.50 -1.57
CA ILE A 48 -4.74 -0.03 -0.58
C ILE A 48 -5.06 0.45 0.83
N MET A 49 -4.80 -0.39 1.82
CA MET A 49 -4.68 0.04 3.22
C MET A 49 -3.23 0.30 3.57
N VAL A 50 -2.99 1.41 4.25
CA VAL A 50 -1.67 1.87 4.65
C VAL A 50 -1.66 2.15 6.15
N ASP A 51 -0.74 1.53 6.87
CA ASP A 51 -0.43 1.88 8.26
C ASP A 51 0.57 3.05 8.27
N THR A 52 0.06 4.24 8.57
CA THR A 52 0.77 5.52 8.48
C THR A 52 1.40 5.91 9.82
N ASP A 53 2.50 6.66 9.74
CA ASP A 53 3.20 7.17 10.93
C ASP A 53 2.52 8.36 11.62
N PHE A 54 1.43 8.90 11.06
CA PHE A 54 0.74 10.08 11.58
C PHE A 54 -0.65 9.82 12.15
N CYS A 55 -1.42 8.86 11.60
CA CYS A 55 -2.78 8.58 12.10
C CYS A 55 -3.18 7.11 12.09
N GLY A 56 -2.24 6.19 11.85
CA GLY A 56 -2.52 4.75 11.78
C GLY A 56 -3.09 4.35 10.41
N LEU A 57 -4.11 3.50 10.39
CA LEU A 57 -4.63 2.90 9.17
C LEU A 57 -5.46 3.89 8.33
N VAL A 58 -5.03 4.10 7.08
CA VAL A 58 -5.70 4.95 6.08
C VAL A 58 -5.96 4.16 4.80
N HIS A 59 -7.16 4.32 4.23
CA HIS A 59 -7.53 3.76 2.93
C HIS A 59 -7.22 4.75 1.82
N TYR A 60 -6.49 4.29 0.80
CA TYR A 60 -6.19 5.06 -0.40
C TYR A 60 -6.79 4.39 -1.63
N THR A 61 -7.60 5.16 -2.36
CA THR A 61 -8.03 4.82 -3.72
C THR A 61 -7.01 5.36 -4.72
N GLN A 62 -7.14 4.98 -6.00
CA GLN A 62 -6.26 5.49 -7.06
C GLN A 62 -6.26 7.02 -7.13
N GLU A 63 -7.42 7.67 -6.93
CA GLU A 63 -7.53 9.12 -6.96
C GLU A 63 -6.81 9.77 -5.78
N SER A 64 -7.04 9.29 -4.55
CA SER A 64 -6.41 9.90 -3.36
C SER A 64 -4.90 9.67 -3.31
N ALA A 65 -4.42 8.53 -3.81
CA ALA A 65 -2.99 8.29 -3.87
C ALA A 65 -2.24 9.19 -4.86
N LEU A 66 -2.87 9.53 -5.99
CA LEU A 66 -2.31 10.49 -6.93
C LEU A 66 -2.36 11.91 -6.35
N ALA A 67 -3.43 12.26 -5.64
CA ALA A 67 -3.58 13.56 -5.00
C ALA A 67 -2.56 13.79 -3.87
N GLU A 68 -2.17 12.73 -3.15
CA GLU A 68 -1.17 12.78 -2.07
C GLU A 68 0.25 12.37 -2.50
N ASP A 69 0.50 12.28 -3.81
CA ASP A 69 1.82 11.96 -4.38
C ASP A 69 2.50 10.74 -3.73
N LEU A 70 1.75 9.64 -3.60
CA LEU A 70 2.29 8.40 -3.05
C LEU A 70 3.39 7.86 -3.95
N VAL A 71 4.57 7.59 -3.38
CA VAL A 71 5.74 7.03 -4.09
C VAL A 71 6.36 5.88 -3.33
N LEU A 72 6.92 4.92 -4.05
CA LEU A 72 7.56 3.74 -3.45
C LEU A 72 8.94 4.11 -2.91
N LEU A 73 9.18 3.87 -1.62
CA LEU A 73 10.51 3.99 -1.02
C LEU A 73 11.23 2.65 -1.00
N GLN A 74 10.54 1.58 -0.61
CA GLN A 74 11.13 0.25 -0.49
C GLN A 74 10.08 -0.84 -0.74
N ARG A 75 10.41 -1.77 -1.64
CA ARG A 75 9.64 -3.00 -1.85
C ARG A 75 9.96 -3.98 -0.73
N SER A 76 8.94 -4.61 -0.14
CA SER A 76 9.19 -5.75 0.76
C SER A 76 9.95 -6.82 -0.02
N ALA A 77 11.08 -7.29 0.52
CA ALA A 77 11.80 -8.39 -0.12
C ALA A 77 10.86 -9.59 -0.16
N SER A 78 10.43 -9.99 -1.35
CA SER A 78 9.71 -11.25 -1.52
C SER A 78 10.59 -12.34 -0.93
N ALA A 79 10.10 -13.06 0.07
CA ALA A 79 10.76 -14.30 0.48
C ALA A 79 10.91 -15.15 -0.80
N PRO A 80 12.10 -15.72 -1.09
CA PRO A 80 12.22 -16.65 -2.21
C PRO A 80 11.20 -17.76 -1.97
N GLN A 81 10.23 -17.88 -2.89
CA GLN A 81 9.30 -18.99 -2.87
C GLN A 81 10.14 -20.26 -2.97
N GLY A 82 10.17 -21.03 -1.88
CA GLY A 82 10.92 -22.27 -1.78
C GLY A 82 10.55 -23.23 -2.92
N SER A 83 11.58 -23.92 -3.41
CA SER A 83 11.54 -24.88 -4.50
C SER A 83 10.75 -26.14 -4.17
#